data_AF-A0A378B9Z0-F1
#
_entry.id   AF-A0A378B9Z0-F1
#
_cell.length_a   1.000
_cell.length_b   1.000
_cell.length_c   1.000
_cell.angle_alpha   90.00
_cell.angle_beta   90.00
_cell.angle_gamma   90.00
#
_symmetry.space_group_name_H-M   'P 1'
#
loop_
_entity.id
_entity.type
_entity.pdbx_description
1 polymer ?
#
loop_
_entity_poly.entity_id
_entity_poly.type
_entity_poly.pdbx_seq_one_letter_code
_entity_poly.pdbx_strand_id
1 'polypeptide(L)'
;MKKGLLMFTLLAASLSGAAHADSAAIKQSLAKLGVQSTDIQPSPVSGMSTVLTDSGVLYVTDDGKHIIQGPMYDVSGAQPVNVTNQLLLGKLNALSNEMIVYKAPKEQHVITVFTDITCGYCHKLHEQMSDYNALGITVRLSGLPAPGVCKARRSRT
;
A
#
# COMPACT_ATOMS: atom_id res chain seq x y z
N MET A 1 57.38 43.37 16.87
CA MET A 1 56.72 43.40 15.54
C MET A 1 55.45 42.56 15.67
N LYS A 2 54.30 43.22 15.90
CA LYS A 2 53.13 43.35 14.98
C LYS A 2 52.40 42.01 14.72
N LYS A 3 51.25 41.78 15.39
CA LYS A 3 49.84 41.78 14.87
C LYS A 3 49.52 40.55 13.99
N GLY A 4 48.41 39.81 14.10
CA GLY A 4 47.14 39.85 14.86
C GLY A 4 46.50 38.45 14.78
N LEU A 5 45.73 37.97 15.77
CA LEU A 5 44.29 38.16 15.97
C LEU A 5 43.42 38.15 14.69
N LEU A 6 42.55 37.14 14.58
CA LEU A 6 41.14 37.11 14.13
C LEU A 6 40.82 35.76 13.44
N MET A 7 40.05 34.86 14.08
CA MET A 7 38.59 34.69 13.91
C MET A 7 38.19 34.30 12.48
N PHE A 8 37.64 33.08 12.29
CA PHE A 8 36.20 32.91 11.99
C PHE A 8 35.85 31.41 11.84
N THR A 9 35.08 30.92 12.81
CA THR A 9 34.20 29.75 12.70
C THR A 9 33.20 29.94 11.55
N LEU A 10 33.08 29.00 10.61
CA LEU A 10 31.84 28.86 9.84
C LEU A 10 31.44 27.40 9.66
N LEU A 11 30.55 27.03 10.57
CA LEU A 11 29.49 26.04 10.48
C LEU A 11 28.96 25.81 9.05
N ALA A 12 29.11 24.59 8.54
CA ALA A 12 28.24 24.05 7.50
C ALA A 12 27.67 22.72 8.01
N ALA A 13 26.76 22.83 8.98
CA ALA A 13 25.80 21.79 9.26
C ALA A 13 24.87 21.69 8.04
N SER A 14 25.17 20.79 7.12
CA SER A 14 24.22 20.39 6.09
C SER A 14 23.08 19.61 6.76
N LEU A 15 22.00 20.33 7.06
CA LEU A 15 20.72 19.74 7.45
C LEU A 15 20.19 18.91 6.28
N SER A 16 20.43 17.60 6.31
CA SER A 16 19.63 16.63 5.55
C SER A 16 18.27 16.45 6.25
N GLY A 17 17.41 17.47 6.13
CA GLY A 17 16.09 17.53 6.80
C GLY A 17 14.87 17.41 5.88
N ALA A 18 15.04 17.11 4.59
CA ALA A 18 13.98 17.27 3.59
C ALA A 18 13.07 16.04 3.36
N ALA A 19 13.10 15.02 4.22
CA ALA A 19 12.22 13.84 4.06
C ALA A 19 11.21 13.66 5.21
N HIS A 20 11.26 14.50 6.26
CA HIS A 20 10.38 14.35 7.43
C HIS A 20 9.42 15.53 7.65
N ALA A 21 9.68 16.70 7.07
CA ALA A 21 8.84 17.88 7.24
C ALA A 21 7.51 17.77 6.45
N ASP A 22 7.54 17.26 5.21
CA ASP A 22 6.36 17.24 4.33
C ASP A 22 5.30 16.21 4.77
N SER A 23 5.72 15.11 5.40
CA SER A 23 4.79 14.12 5.95
C SER A 23 3.94 14.67 7.11
N ALA A 24 4.41 15.69 7.84
CA ALA A 24 3.67 16.26 8.96
C ALA A 24 2.43 17.04 8.50
N ALA A 25 2.57 17.83 7.42
CA ALA A 25 1.46 18.58 6.83
C ALA A 25 0.36 17.64 6.32
N ILE A 26 0.76 16.59 5.58
CA ILE A 26 -0.14 15.55 5.08
C ILE A 26 -0.91 14.87 6.24
N LYS A 27 -0.19 14.42 7.28
CA LYS A 27 -0.82 13.80 8.47
C LYS A 27 -1.82 14.72 9.14
N GLN A 28 -1.46 16.00 9.32
CA GLN A 28 -2.34 16.96 9.97
C GLN A 28 -3.61 17.24 9.15
N SER A 29 -3.51 17.35 7.82
CA SER A 29 -4.66 17.51 6.94
C SER A 29 -5.58 16.28 6.98
N LEU A 30 -5.00 15.07 6.90
CA LEU A 30 -5.76 13.82 6.91
C LEU A 30 -6.43 13.55 8.26
N ALA A 31 -5.78 13.89 9.38
CA ALA A 31 -6.35 13.78 10.71
C ALA A 31 -7.63 14.64 10.88
N LYS A 32 -7.67 15.84 10.27
CA LYS A 32 -8.88 16.69 10.25
C LYS A 32 -10.06 16.06 9.51
N LEU A 33 -9.77 15.16 8.57
CA LEU A 33 -10.76 14.40 7.81
C LEU A 33 -11.10 13.06 8.49
N GLY A 34 -10.58 12.81 9.70
CA GLY A 34 -10.81 11.56 10.44
C GLY A 34 -9.92 10.39 9.99
N VAL A 35 -8.93 10.63 9.12
CA VAL A 35 -7.99 9.62 8.64
C VAL A 35 -6.73 9.64 9.51
N GLN A 36 -6.63 8.70 10.45
CA GLN A 36 -5.57 8.69 11.48
C GLN A 36 -4.42 7.73 11.19
N SER A 37 -4.72 6.58 10.57
CA SER A 37 -3.71 5.60 10.17
C SER A 37 -3.29 5.89 8.72
N THR A 38 -2.05 6.35 8.55
CA THR A 38 -1.51 6.70 7.24
C THR A 38 -0.07 6.21 7.11
N ASP A 39 0.18 5.41 6.08
CA ASP A 39 1.54 5.07 5.63
C ASP A 39 1.86 5.94 4.40
N ILE A 40 2.84 6.83 4.53
CA ILE A 40 3.20 7.82 3.52
C ILE A 40 4.44 7.32 2.80
N GLN A 41 4.32 7.18 1.47
CA GLN A 41 5.36 6.71 0.57
C GLN A 41 5.58 7.75 -0.54
N PRO A 42 6.77 7.80 -1.15
CA PRO A 42 6.99 8.64 -2.32
C PRO A 42 6.01 8.33 -3.46
N SER A 43 5.63 9.36 -4.23
CA SER A 43 4.90 9.21 -5.49
C SER A 43 5.85 9.31 -6.68
N PRO A 44 5.57 8.64 -7.82
CA PRO A 44 6.31 8.90 -9.07
C PRO A 44 6.06 10.31 -9.63
N VAL A 45 5.04 11.03 -9.16
CA VAL A 45 4.77 12.43 -9.52
C VAL A 45 5.38 13.38 -8.49
N SER A 46 6.25 14.28 -8.94
CA SER A 46 6.88 15.30 -8.09
C SER A 46 5.86 16.23 -7.45
N GLY A 47 6.08 16.62 -6.18
CA GLY A 47 5.15 17.47 -5.45
C GLY A 47 3.97 16.70 -4.84
N MET A 48 3.98 15.37 -4.93
CA MET A 48 2.96 14.49 -4.39
C MET A 48 3.56 13.32 -3.63
N SER A 49 2.77 12.81 -2.68
CA SER A 49 3.05 11.62 -1.90
C SER A 49 1.92 10.60 -2.05
N THR A 50 2.27 9.32 -2.06
CA THR A 50 1.32 8.20 -2.02
C THR A 50 0.98 7.91 -0.56
N VAL A 51 -0.27 8.04 -0.17
CA VAL A 51 -0.73 7.81 1.20
C VAL A 51 -1.66 6.62 1.25
N LEU A 52 -1.25 5.57 1.95
CA LEU A 52 -2.07 4.39 2.18
C LEU A 52 -2.89 4.60 3.44
N THR A 53 -4.19 4.40 3.30
CA THR A 53 -5.18 4.53 4.38
C THR A 53 -5.99 3.24 4.46
N ASP A 54 -6.73 3.06 5.56
CA ASP A 54 -7.64 1.92 5.71
C ASP A 54 -8.78 1.92 4.68
N SER A 55 -9.05 3.07 4.04
CA SER A 55 -10.10 3.24 3.02
C SER A 55 -9.56 3.21 1.58
N GLY A 56 -8.26 2.92 1.40
CA GLY A 56 -7.60 2.86 0.10
C GLY A 56 -6.43 3.82 -0.04
N VAL A 57 -5.93 3.96 -1.27
CA VAL A 57 -4.74 4.78 -1.58
C VAL A 57 -5.15 6.16 -2.07
N LEU A 58 -4.55 7.18 -1.47
CA LEU A 58 -4.69 8.58 -1.83
C LEU A 58 -3.37 9.14 -2.34
N TYR A 59 -3.44 10.09 -3.25
CA TYR A 59 -2.32 10.90 -3.67
C TYR A 59 -2.52 12.31 -3.12
N VAL A 60 -1.58 12.77 -2.31
CA VAL A 60 -1.71 14.04 -1.59
C VAL A 60 -0.55 14.94 -2.01
N THR A 61 -0.81 16.21 -2.29
CA THR A 61 0.28 17.16 -2.53
C THR A 61 1.15 17.31 -1.29
N ASP A 62 2.43 17.60 -1.45
CA ASP A 62 3.38 17.66 -0.32
C ASP A 62 2.99 18.72 0.73
N ASP A 63 2.27 19.77 0.31
CA ASP A 63 1.70 20.78 1.20
C ASP A 63 0.41 20.35 1.93
N GLY A 64 -0.06 19.13 1.68
CA GLY A 64 -1.23 18.52 2.31
C GLY A 64 -2.58 19.16 1.92
N LYS A 65 -2.64 20.01 0.90
CA LYS A 65 -3.85 20.79 0.57
C LYS A 65 -4.78 20.10 -0.43
N HIS A 66 -4.25 19.26 -1.30
CA HIS A 66 -5.03 18.59 -2.35
C HIS A 66 -4.92 17.09 -2.22
N ILE A 67 -6.04 16.40 -2.42
CA ILE A 67 -6.15 14.95 -2.37
C ILE A 67 -6.77 14.47 -3.67
N ILE A 68 -6.17 13.45 -4.27
CA ILE A 68 -6.68 12.74 -5.43
C ILE A 68 -6.80 11.27 -5.05
N GLN A 69 -7.98 10.68 -5.26
CA GLN A 69 -8.17 9.25 -5.04
C GLN A 69 -7.43 8.46 -6.12
N GLY A 70 -6.71 7.41 -5.73
CA GLY A 70 -6.09 6.49 -6.69
C GLY A 70 -7.11 5.65 -7.48
N PRO A 71 -6.63 4.81 -8.41
CA PRO A 71 -5.22 4.54 -8.67
C PRO A 71 -4.57 5.55 -9.64
N MET A 72 -3.24 5.62 -9.59
CA MET A 72 -2.42 6.31 -10.57
C MET A 72 -1.92 5.31 -11.61
N TYR A 73 -1.90 5.75 -12.87
CA TYR A 73 -1.36 5.00 -13.98
C TYR A 73 -0.16 5.74 -14.57
N ASP A 74 0.92 5.01 -14.82
CA ASP A 74 1.99 5.45 -15.71
C ASP A 74 1.61 5.07 -17.15
N VAL A 75 1.56 6.06 -18.02
CA VAL A 75 1.18 5.93 -19.44
C VAL A 75 2.33 6.27 -20.38
N SER A 76 3.56 6.35 -19.87
CA SER A 76 4.76 6.65 -20.66
C SER A 76 5.19 5.49 -21.56
N GLY A 77 4.79 4.26 -21.22
CA GLY A 77 5.10 3.04 -21.97
C GLY A 77 4.07 2.69 -23.06
N ALA A 78 4.26 1.53 -23.67
CA ALA A 78 3.37 1.02 -24.72
C ALA A 78 1.96 0.66 -24.22
N GLN A 79 1.80 0.43 -22.92
CA GLN A 79 0.54 0.11 -22.26
C GLN A 79 0.47 0.84 -20.91
N PRO A 80 -0.73 1.28 -20.47
CA PRO A 80 -0.90 1.85 -19.13
C PRO A 80 -0.54 0.87 -18.03
N VAL A 81 0.22 1.33 -17.04
CA VAL A 81 0.68 0.54 -15.89
C VAL A 81 0.13 1.14 -14.60
N ASN A 82 -0.62 0.36 -13.82
CA ASN A 82 -1.14 0.81 -12.53
C ASN A 82 -0.02 0.80 -11.47
N VAL A 83 0.57 1.96 -11.20
CA VAL A 83 1.67 2.12 -10.23
C VAL A 83 1.20 1.96 -8.78
N THR A 84 -0.07 2.25 -8.49
CA THR A 84 -0.67 2.00 -7.17
C THR A 84 -0.65 0.52 -6.84
N ASN A 85 -1.09 -0.32 -7.78
CA ASN A 85 -1.14 -1.76 -7.57
C ASN A 85 0.25 -2.37 -7.47
N GLN A 86 1.25 -1.86 -8.22
CA GLN A 86 2.63 -2.32 -8.06
C GLN A 86 3.18 -2.09 -6.65
N LEU A 87 2.89 -0.92 -6.06
CA LEU A 87 3.23 -0.64 -4.67
C LEU A 87 2.52 -1.61 -3.71
N LEU A 88 1.23 -1.86 -3.92
CA LEU A 88 0.43 -2.77 -3.09
C LEU A 88 0.84 -4.25 -3.24
N LEU A 89 1.38 -4.66 -4.39
CA LEU A 89 1.92 -6.02 -4.58
C LEU A 89 3.08 -6.32 -3.62
N GLY A 90 3.93 -5.33 -3.32
CA GLY A 90 4.98 -5.49 -2.31
C GLY A 90 4.42 -5.82 -0.93
N LYS A 91 3.33 -5.14 -0.54
CA LYS A 91 2.61 -5.40 0.72
C LYS A 91 1.88 -6.74 0.70
N LEU A 92 1.27 -7.10 -0.42
CA LEU A 92 0.62 -8.40 -0.58
C LEU A 92 1.61 -9.55 -0.41
N ASN A 93 2.80 -9.43 -1.00
CA ASN A 93 3.84 -10.47 -0.89
C ASN A 93 4.41 -10.59 0.52
N ALA A 94 4.42 -9.51 1.31
CA ALA A 94 4.80 -9.56 2.72
C ALA A 94 3.84 -10.42 3.57
N LEU A 95 2.58 -10.60 3.13
CA LEU A 95 1.57 -11.43 3.80
C LEU A 95 1.58 -12.89 3.32
N SER A 96 2.57 -13.29 2.51
CA SER A 96 2.60 -14.61 1.87
C SER A 96 2.54 -15.79 2.85
N ASN A 97 3.08 -15.64 4.05
CA ASN A 97 3.06 -16.62 5.14
C ASN A 97 1.68 -16.77 5.82
N GLU A 98 0.77 -15.82 5.63
CA GLU A 98 -0.60 -15.85 6.17
C GLU A 98 -1.59 -16.44 5.16
N MET A 99 -1.15 -16.75 3.93
CA MET A 99 -1.99 -17.27 2.86
C MET A 99 -2.09 -18.80 2.90
N ILE A 100 -3.27 -19.31 2.56
CA ILE A 100 -3.47 -20.75 2.34
C ILE A 100 -3.08 -21.06 0.89
N VAL A 101 -2.12 -21.95 0.69
CA VAL A 101 -1.55 -22.21 -0.65
C VAL A 101 -1.95 -23.60 -1.16
N TYR A 102 -2.66 -23.62 -2.29
CA TYR A 102 -2.97 -24.81 -3.08
C TYR A 102 -2.01 -24.86 -4.26
N LYS A 103 -0.90 -25.58 -4.06
CA LYS A 103 0.20 -25.63 -5.03
C LYS A 103 -0.10 -26.59 -6.17
N ALA A 104 0.08 -26.12 -7.40
CA ALA A 104 0.03 -26.97 -8.58
C ALA A 104 1.26 -27.89 -8.66
N PRO A 105 1.11 -29.17 -9.07
CA PRO A 105 2.24 -30.07 -9.26
C PRO A 105 3.28 -29.57 -10.28
N LYS A 106 2.80 -28.89 -11.33
CA LYS A 106 3.62 -28.23 -12.36
C LYS A 106 3.22 -26.76 -12.47
N GLU A 107 3.76 -25.95 -11.57
CA GLU A 107 3.41 -24.52 -11.47
C GLU A 107 3.82 -23.73 -12.72
N GLN A 108 2.82 -23.17 -13.41
CA GLN A 108 2.97 -22.25 -14.54
C GLN A 108 2.52 -20.83 -14.18
N HIS A 109 1.50 -20.73 -13.32
CA HIS A 109 0.93 -19.46 -12.88
C HIS A 109 0.70 -19.47 -11.37
N VAL A 110 0.82 -18.29 -10.76
CA VAL A 110 0.48 -18.08 -9.35
C VAL A 110 -0.53 -16.95 -9.29
N ILE A 111 -1.71 -17.25 -8.74
CA ILE A 111 -2.74 -16.25 -8.47
C ILE A 111 -2.95 -16.11 -6.98
N THR A 112 -3.20 -14.88 -6.52
CA THR A 112 -3.70 -14.63 -5.17
C THR A 112 -5.17 -14.27 -5.27
N VAL A 113 -6.02 -15.03 -4.57
CA VAL A 113 -7.47 -14.86 -4.57
C VAL A 113 -7.89 -14.40 -3.19
N PHE A 114 -8.51 -13.22 -3.15
CA PHE A 114 -9.25 -12.75 -1.99
C PHE A 114 -10.60 -13.47 -1.95
N THR A 115 -10.84 -14.25 -0.89
CA THR A 115 -11.99 -15.15 -0.81
C THR A 115 -12.80 -14.95 0.46
N ASP A 116 -14.10 -15.25 0.40
CA ASP A 116 -15.01 -15.29 1.53
C ASP A 116 -15.74 -16.64 1.58
N ILE A 117 -15.82 -17.25 2.75
CA ILE A 117 -16.44 -18.57 2.98
C ILE A 117 -17.96 -18.59 2.83
N THR A 118 -18.60 -17.42 2.68
CA THR A 118 -20.04 -17.26 2.45
C THR A 118 -20.37 -16.91 1.00
N CYS A 119 -19.36 -16.68 0.15
CA CYS A 119 -19.54 -16.32 -1.25
C CYS A 119 -19.74 -17.58 -2.13
N GLY A 120 -20.89 -17.67 -2.80
CA GLY A 120 -21.21 -18.80 -3.70
C GLY A 120 -20.17 -19.05 -4.80
N TYR A 121 -19.60 -18.00 -5.40
CA TYR A 121 -18.54 -18.16 -6.40
C TYR A 121 -17.21 -18.60 -5.79
N CYS A 122 -16.93 -18.23 -4.54
CA CYS A 122 -15.75 -18.71 -3.83
C CYS A 122 -15.85 -20.21 -3.53
N HIS A 123 -17.04 -20.71 -3.18
CA HIS A 123 -17.28 -22.15 -3.06
C HIS A 123 -17.01 -22.87 -4.37
N LYS A 124 -17.58 -22.39 -5.48
CA LYS A 124 -17.38 -22.99 -6.80
C LYS A 124 -15.90 -23.02 -7.21
N LEU A 125 -15.17 -21.93 -6.98
CA LEU A 125 -13.73 -21.87 -7.23
C LEU A 125 -12.98 -22.94 -6.42
N HIS A 126 -13.36 -23.10 -5.14
CA HIS A 126 -12.73 -24.07 -4.25
C HIS A 126 -13.05 -25.53 -4.62
N GLU A 127 -14.28 -25.81 -5.04
CA GLU A 127 -14.70 -27.13 -5.54
C GLU A 127 -13.89 -27.54 -6.77
N GLN A 128 -13.46 -26.57 -7.59
CA GLN A 128 -12.68 -26.78 -8.81
C GLN A 128 -11.16 -26.65 -8.61
N MET A 129 -10.67 -26.59 -7.36
CA MET A 129 -9.26 -26.34 -7.07
C MET A 129 -8.32 -27.36 -7.72
N SER A 130 -8.72 -28.64 -7.77
CA SER A 130 -7.95 -29.69 -8.44
C SER A 130 -7.75 -29.40 -9.93
N ASP A 131 -8.77 -28.87 -10.60
CA ASP A 131 -8.74 -28.59 -12.03
C ASP A 131 -7.80 -27.43 -12.33
N TYR A 132 -7.83 -26.37 -11.51
CA TYR A 132 -6.86 -25.27 -11.59
C TYR A 132 -5.43 -25.77 -11.39
N ASN A 133 -5.19 -26.59 -10.37
CA ASN A 133 -3.87 -27.14 -10.10
C ASN A 133 -3.38 -28.08 -11.21
N ALA A 134 -4.27 -28.87 -11.82
CA ALA A 134 -3.97 -29.73 -12.97
C ALA A 134 -3.55 -28.90 -14.21
N LEU A 135 -4.13 -27.71 -14.39
CA LEU A 135 -3.75 -26.73 -15.41
C LEU A 135 -2.48 -25.93 -15.07
N GLY A 136 -1.82 -26.23 -13.94
CA GLY A 136 -0.57 -25.56 -13.53
C GLY A 136 -0.79 -24.24 -12.80
N ILE A 137 -1.99 -23.95 -12.32
CA ILE A 137 -2.32 -22.71 -11.60
C ILE A 137 -2.22 -22.98 -10.10
N THR A 138 -1.23 -22.38 -9.43
CA THR A 138 -1.13 -22.33 -7.97
C THR A 138 -2.04 -21.21 -7.46
N VAL A 139 -2.90 -21.54 -6.49
CA VAL A 139 -3.84 -20.58 -5.90
C VAL A 139 -3.44 -20.29 -4.46
N ARG A 140 -3.19 -19.01 -4.16
CA ARG A 140 -2.97 -18.49 -2.80
C ARG A 140 -4.25 -17.81 -2.32
N LEU A 141 -4.90 -18.34 -1.29
CA LEU A 141 -6.09 -17.74 -0.71
C LEU A 141 -5.71 -16.78 0.41
N SER A 142 -6.24 -15.56 0.34
CA SER A 142 -6.25 -14.60 1.43
C SER A 142 -7.69 -14.37 1.86
N GLY A 143 -7.96 -14.45 3.16
CA GLY A 143 -9.28 -14.13 3.68
C GLY A 143 -9.59 -12.64 3.44
N LEU A 144 -10.69 -12.36 2.75
CA LEU A 144 -11.29 -11.04 2.73
C LEU A 144 -12.52 -11.12 3.62
N PRO A 145 -12.50 -10.56 4.84
CA PRO A 145 -13.71 -10.54 5.64
C PRO A 145 -14.75 -9.70 4.89
N ALA A 146 -15.88 -10.28 4.48
CA ALA A 146 -16.98 -9.50 3.90
C ALA A 146 -17.29 -8.28 4.77
N PRO A 147 -17.61 -7.11 4.18
CA PRO A 147 -18.08 -5.98 4.95
C PRO A 147 -19.34 -6.39 5.71
N GLY A 148 -19.20 -6.57 7.04
CA GLY A 148 -20.30 -6.95 7.93
C GLY A 148 -20.06 -8.15 8.85
N VAL A 149 -19.14 -9.07 8.54
CA VAL A 149 -18.93 -10.27 9.39
C VAL A 149 -18.13 -10.01 10.68
N CYS A 150 -17.57 -8.81 10.84
CA CYS A 150 -17.00 -8.33 12.11
C CYS A 150 -17.92 -7.37 12.89
N LYS A 151 -19.24 -7.44 12.72
CA LYS A 151 -20.15 -7.16 13.84
C LYS A 151 -20.49 -8.50 14.50
N ALA A 152 -19.47 -9.12 15.09
CA ALA A 152 -19.70 -10.05 16.18
C ALA A 152 -20.52 -9.29 17.23
N ARG A 153 -21.80 -9.63 17.27
CA ARG A 153 -22.81 -9.33 18.27
C ARG A 153 -22.17 -9.04 19.64
N ARG A 154 -21.81 -7.77 19.91
CA ARG A 154 -21.78 -7.25 21.29
C ARG A 154 -23.25 -7.19 21.70
N SER A 155 -23.75 -8.37 22.08
CA SER A 155 -25.03 -8.54 22.73
C SER A 155 -25.06 -7.61 23.92
N ARG A 156 -26.14 -6.85 24.02
CA ARG A 156 -26.63 -6.30 25.27
C ARG A 156 -26.49 -7.34 26.37
N THR A 157 -25.76 -6.99 27.41
CA THR A 157 -26.06 -7.23 28.83
C THR A 157 -25.42 -6.08 29.57
#